data_AF-B3PAW5-F1
#
_entry.id   AF-B3PAW5-F1
#
_cell.length_a   1.000
_cell.length_b   1.000
_cell.length_c   1.000
_cell.angle_alpha   90.00
_cell.angle_beta   90.00
_cell.angle_gamma   90.00
#
_symmetry.space_group_name_H-M   'P 1'
#
loop_
_entity.id
_entity.type
_entity.pdbx_description
1 polymer ?
#
loop_
_entity_poly.entity_id
_entity_poly.type
_entity_poly.pdbx_seq_one_letter_code
_entity_poly.pdbx_strand_id
1 'polypeptide(L)'
;YASRGQKKFGDKCDNTLECGFPGSICDPKKKSCQCTEDLPVTNHYDKCGKEAAVNESCFFNEQCEMRYFQTECRDGRCICRFEMSPIWGKDGSVECKGRQDKRGPETYIDPAMIGVLVGMALMFVIICVVLRLFSQ
;
A
#
# COMPACT_ATOMS: atom_id res chain seq x y z
N TYR A 1 -11.37 -9.28 32.47
CA TYR A 1 -10.38 -10.01 31.63
C TYR A 1 -9.10 -10.43 32.37
N ALA A 2 -8.92 -10.07 33.66
CA ALA A 2 -7.73 -10.37 34.46
C ALA A 2 -7.63 -11.82 35.00
N SER A 3 -8.30 -12.79 34.36
CA SER A 3 -8.38 -14.18 34.87
C SER A 3 -7.91 -15.23 33.87
N ARG A 4 -7.36 -14.81 32.72
CA ARG A 4 -6.73 -15.70 31.73
C ARG A 4 -5.21 -15.66 31.91
N GLY A 5 -4.54 -16.73 31.50
CA GLY A 5 -3.09 -16.89 31.60
C GLY A 5 -2.31 -15.94 30.69
N GLN A 6 -1.02 -16.20 30.52
CA GLN A 6 -0.11 -15.35 29.74
C GLN A 6 0.30 -15.94 28.39
N LYS A 7 -0.19 -17.14 28.05
CA LYS A 7 0.20 -17.82 26.82
C LYS A 7 -0.29 -17.08 25.58
N LYS A 8 0.57 -17.00 24.58
CA LYS A 8 0.43 -16.27 23.33
C LYS A 8 0.06 -17.20 22.20
N PHE A 9 -0.22 -16.64 21.03
CA PHE A 9 -0.56 -17.41 19.84
C PHE A 9 0.54 -18.43 19.52
N GLY A 10 0.15 -19.69 19.31
CA GLY A 10 1.07 -20.79 19.03
C GLY A 10 1.71 -21.45 20.26
N ASP A 11 1.61 -20.86 21.46
CA ASP A 11 2.12 -21.48 22.68
C ASP A 11 1.35 -22.75 23.01
N LYS A 12 2.08 -23.78 23.48
CA LYS A 12 1.47 -25.04 23.92
C LYS A 12 0.56 -24.80 25.11
N CYS A 13 -0.65 -25.36 25.09
CA CYS A 13 -1.63 -25.23 26.16
C CYS A 13 -2.30 -26.57 26.46
N ASP A 14 -2.77 -26.72 27.69
CA ASP A 14 -3.63 -27.82 28.10
C ASP A 14 -5.08 -27.35 28.25
N ASN A 15 -5.27 -26.11 28.70
CA ASN A 15 -6.57 -25.48 28.86
C ASN A 15 -6.67 -24.11 28.15
N THR A 16 -7.85 -23.80 27.62
CA THR A 16 -8.20 -22.52 26.98
C THR A 16 -7.98 -21.30 27.88
N LEU A 17 -8.11 -21.47 29.20
CA LEU A 17 -7.88 -20.40 30.17
C LEU A 17 -6.42 -19.93 30.22
N GLU A 18 -5.46 -20.76 29.76
CA GLU A 18 -4.05 -20.38 29.73
C GLU A 18 -3.74 -19.36 28.63
N CYS A 19 -4.55 -19.36 27.56
CA CYS A 19 -4.42 -18.43 26.44
C CYS A 19 -4.91 -17.04 26.84
N GLY A 20 -3.99 -16.08 26.87
CA GLY A 20 -4.14 -14.79 27.54
C GLY A 20 -4.83 -13.69 26.74
N PHE A 21 -5.31 -13.99 25.53
CA PHE A 21 -5.83 -12.99 24.60
C PHE A 21 -7.30 -13.24 24.23
N PRO A 22 -8.08 -12.19 23.93
CA PRO A 22 -9.50 -12.34 23.58
C PRO A 22 -9.65 -13.10 22.26
N GLY A 23 -10.67 -13.97 22.18
CA GLY A 23 -10.89 -14.81 21.01
C GLY A 23 -9.94 -16.01 20.88
N SER A 24 -9.09 -16.25 21.88
CA SER A 24 -8.20 -17.42 21.90
C SER A 24 -8.84 -18.65 22.54
N ILE A 25 -8.52 -19.81 21.98
CA ILE A 25 -8.87 -21.14 22.48
C ILE A 25 -7.65 -22.06 22.44
N CYS A 26 -7.61 -23.05 23.34
CA CYS A 26 -6.63 -24.12 23.23
C CYS A 26 -7.13 -25.14 22.20
N ASP A 27 -6.50 -25.19 21.03
CA ASP A 27 -6.91 -26.09 19.96
C ASP A 27 -6.60 -27.55 20.35
N PRO A 28 -7.60 -28.45 20.36
CA PRO A 28 -7.41 -29.82 20.82
C PRO A 28 -6.53 -30.67 19.89
N LYS A 29 -6.44 -30.31 18.60
CA LYS A 29 -5.62 -30.99 17.60
C LYS A 29 -4.18 -30.49 17.63
N LYS A 30 -4.00 -29.17 17.66
CA LYS A 30 -2.68 -28.52 17.65
C LYS A 30 -2.06 -28.39 19.04
N LYS A 31 -2.83 -28.62 20.11
CA LYS A 31 -2.43 -28.44 21.51
C LYS A 31 -1.73 -27.10 21.78
N SER A 32 -2.22 -26.06 21.12
CA SER A 32 -1.66 -24.70 21.18
C SER A 32 -2.77 -23.64 21.16
N CYS A 33 -2.44 -22.45 21.66
CA CYS A 33 -3.35 -21.32 21.65
C CYS A 33 -3.56 -20.82 20.21
N GLN A 34 -4.81 -20.88 19.75
CA GLN A 34 -5.24 -20.47 18.42
C GLN A 34 -6.43 -19.53 18.52
N CYS A 35 -6.73 -18.81 17.45
CA CYS A 35 -7.96 -18.03 17.38
C CYS A 35 -9.17 -18.90 17.07
N THR A 36 -10.34 -18.50 17.57
CA THR A 36 -11.62 -19.13 17.25
C THR A 36 -11.98 -18.98 15.77
N GLU A 37 -12.82 -19.86 15.25
CA GLU A 37 -13.34 -19.78 13.88
C GLU A 37 -14.10 -18.47 13.60
N ASP A 38 -14.75 -17.90 14.63
CA ASP A 38 -15.42 -16.59 14.53
C ASP A 38 -14.43 -15.43 14.37
N LEU A 39 -13.17 -15.59 14.78
CA LEU A 39 -12.14 -14.54 14.79
C LEU A 39 -10.86 -15.09 14.15
N PRO A 40 -10.90 -15.50 12.87
CA PRO A 40 -9.84 -16.31 12.27
C PRO A 40 -8.54 -15.54 12.03
N VAL A 41 -8.59 -14.21 12.05
CA VAL A 41 -7.42 -13.36 11.78
C VAL A 41 -6.63 -13.15 13.06
N THR A 42 -5.31 -13.25 12.97
CA THR A 42 -4.39 -13.09 14.09
C THR A 42 -3.27 -12.13 13.73
N ASN A 43 -2.73 -11.40 14.71
CA ASN A 43 -1.43 -10.71 14.58
C ASN A 43 -0.25 -11.65 14.86
N HIS A 44 -0.50 -12.96 14.89
CA HIS A 44 0.44 -14.01 15.23
C HIS A 44 1.09 -13.88 16.63
N TYR A 45 0.47 -13.10 17.52
CA TYR A 45 1.02 -12.84 18.85
C TYR A 45 -0.06 -12.91 19.94
N ASP A 46 -1.00 -11.96 19.98
CA ASP A 46 -1.96 -11.83 21.08
C ASP A 46 -3.28 -11.13 20.72
N LYS A 47 -3.62 -11.09 19.44
CA LYS A 47 -4.87 -10.53 18.97
C LYS A 47 -5.54 -11.50 18.02
N CYS A 48 -6.83 -11.72 18.25
CA CYS A 48 -7.72 -12.36 17.30
C CYS A 48 -8.75 -11.34 16.82
N GLY A 49 -9.16 -11.46 15.56
CA GLY A 49 -10.09 -10.54 14.93
C GLY A 49 -10.76 -11.14 13.71
N LYS A 50 -11.72 -10.39 13.16
CA LYS A 50 -12.32 -10.68 11.85
C LYS A 50 -11.56 -9.95 10.76
N GLU A 51 -11.67 -10.45 9.54
CA GLU A 51 -11.29 -9.66 8.37
C GLU A 51 -12.14 -8.38 8.32
N ALA A 52 -11.54 -7.29 7.83
CA ALA A 52 -12.18 -5.99 7.71
C ALA A 52 -11.87 -5.40 6.33
N ALA A 53 -12.89 -4.89 5.66
CA ALA A 53 -12.77 -4.21 4.38
C ALA A 53 -12.38 -2.73 4.57
N VAL A 54 -12.01 -2.06 3.48
CA VAL A 54 -11.71 -0.62 3.51
C VAL A 54 -12.91 0.18 4.03
N ASN A 55 -12.65 1.14 4.93
CA ASN A 55 -13.61 1.91 5.72
C ASN A 55 -14.30 1.17 6.87
N GLU A 56 -14.07 -0.13 7.07
CA GLU A 56 -14.56 -0.85 8.25
C GLU A 56 -13.65 -0.65 9.46
N SER A 57 -14.20 -0.92 10.65
CA SER A 57 -13.47 -0.81 11.91
C SER A 57 -12.45 -1.94 12.09
N CYS A 58 -11.26 -1.60 12.55
CA CYS A 58 -10.17 -2.55 12.79
C CYS A 58 -9.43 -2.27 14.12
N PHE A 59 -8.71 -3.27 14.60
CA PHE A 59 -7.89 -3.25 15.82
C PHE A 59 -6.40 -3.48 15.56
N PHE A 60 -6.06 -4.12 14.44
CA PHE A 60 -4.69 -4.41 14.00
C PHE A 60 -4.65 -4.57 12.47
N ASN A 61 -3.45 -4.44 11.89
CA ASN A 61 -3.28 -4.29 10.44
C ASN A 61 -3.67 -5.55 9.65
N GLU A 62 -3.38 -6.72 10.20
CA GLU A 62 -3.60 -8.01 9.55
C GLU A 62 -5.09 -8.26 9.25
N GLN A 63 -6.01 -7.61 9.98
CA GLN A 63 -7.46 -7.64 9.68
C GLN A 63 -7.79 -7.04 8.31
N CYS A 64 -7.09 -5.96 7.94
CA CYS A 64 -7.26 -5.29 6.66
C CYS A 64 -6.49 -6.02 5.55
N GLU A 65 -5.26 -6.47 5.87
CA GLU A 65 -4.36 -7.15 4.92
C GLU A 65 -4.92 -8.47 4.40
N MET A 66 -5.71 -9.18 5.20
CA MET A 66 -6.41 -10.39 4.78
C MET A 66 -7.33 -10.17 3.57
N ARG A 67 -7.97 -9.00 3.49
CA ARG A 67 -8.83 -8.66 2.35
C ARG A 67 -8.04 -7.99 1.24
N TYR A 68 -7.18 -7.04 1.59
CA TYR A 68 -6.37 -6.27 0.65
C TYR A 68 -4.99 -6.02 1.26
N PHE A 69 -3.96 -6.71 0.76
CA PHE A 69 -2.58 -6.62 1.29
C PHE A 69 -2.02 -5.19 1.33
N GLN A 70 -2.47 -4.29 0.46
CA GLN A 70 -2.05 -2.88 0.42
C GLN A 70 -2.79 -1.99 1.44
N THR A 71 -3.48 -2.56 2.41
CA THR A 71 -4.21 -1.81 3.45
C THR A 71 -3.53 -1.92 4.82
N GLU A 72 -3.86 -0.99 5.70
CA GLU A 72 -3.41 -0.95 7.09
C GLU A 72 -4.54 -0.45 7.99
N CYS A 73 -4.44 -0.76 9.28
CA CYS A 73 -5.37 -0.26 10.28
C CYS A 73 -4.86 1.08 10.83
N ARG A 74 -5.45 2.19 10.38
CA ARG A 74 -5.11 3.54 10.84
C ARG A 74 -6.33 4.19 11.48
N ASP A 75 -6.14 4.77 12.67
CA ASP A 75 -7.22 5.42 13.44
C ASP A 75 -8.45 4.51 13.66
N GLY A 76 -8.21 3.20 13.77
CA GLY A 76 -9.26 2.20 13.98
C GLY A 76 -10.09 1.89 12.73
N ARG A 77 -9.65 2.31 11.54
CA ARG A 77 -10.28 1.97 10.26
C ARG A 77 -9.28 1.42 9.25
N CYS A 78 -9.73 0.48 8.42
CA CYS A 78 -8.91 -0.02 7.32
C CYS A 78 -8.81 1.03 6.22
N ILE A 79 -7.59 1.46 5.92
CA ILE A 79 -7.28 2.40 4.84
C ILE A 79 -6.18 1.82 3.96
N CYS A 80 -5.97 2.40 2.78
CA CYS A 80 -4.83 2.04 1.95
C CYS A 80 -3.52 2.60 2.55
N ARG A 81 -2.45 1.81 2.48
CA ARG A 81 -1.09 2.20 2.87
C ARG A 81 -0.57 3.32 1.98
N PHE A 82 0.48 4.00 2.43
CA PHE A 82 1.21 5.04 1.67
C PHE A 82 0.32 6.18 1.15
N GLU A 83 -0.74 6.54 1.89
CA GLU A 83 -1.68 7.61 1.51
C GLU A 83 -2.33 7.38 0.13
N MET A 84 -2.40 6.13 -0.31
CA MET A 84 -3.12 5.75 -1.53
C MET A 84 -4.62 5.92 -1.34
N SER A 85 -5.34 6.19 -2.43
CA SER A 85 -6.80 6.30 -2.42
C SER A 85 -7.43 4.97 -2.83
N PRO A 86 -8.46 4.48 -2.13
CA PRO A 86 -9.19 3.30 -2.54
C PRO A 86 -10.06 3.60 -3.77
N ILE A 87 -9.93 2.80 -4.81
CA ILE A 87 -10.73 2.85 -6.02
C ILE A 87 -11.63 1.63 -6.05
N TRP A 88 -12.94 1.88 -6.12
CA TRP A 88 -13.95 0.84 -6.20
C TRP A 88 -14.15 0.44 -7.66
N GLY A 89 -13.75 -0.78 -7.99
CA GLY A 89 -14.03 -1.41 -9.27
C GLY A 89 -15.52 -1.66 -9.45
N LYS A 90 -15.97 -1.79 -10.71
CA LYS A 90 -17.37 -2.10 -11.04
C LYS A 90 -17.82 -3.46 -10.49
N ASP A 91 -16.86 -4.35 -10.25
CA ASP A 91 -17.06 -5.69 -9.70
C ASP A 91 -17.06 -5.72 -8.16
N GLY A 92 -17.00 -4.55 -7.50
CA GLY A 92 -16.92 -4.42 -6.04
C GLY A 92 -15.53 -4.68 -5.46
N SER A 93 -14.50 -4.86 -6.30
CA SER A 93 -13.10 -4.93 -5.87
C SER A 93 -12.60 -3.56 -5.43
N VAL A 94 -11.70 -3.54 -4.43
CA VAL A 94 -11.00 -2.33 -4.02
C VAL A 94 -9.55 -2.41 -4.47
N GLU A 95 -9.11 -1.43 -5.23
CA GLU A 95 -7.70 -1.25 -5.56
C GLU A 95 -7.16 0.00 -4.86
N CYS A 96 -6.06 -0.15 -4.14
CA CYS A 96 -5.32 1.00 -3.61
C CYS A 96 -4.43 1.55 -4.73
N LYS A 97 -4.80 2.71 -5.30
CA LYS A 97 -3.93 3.40 -6.25
C LYS A 97 -3.31 4.62 -5.59
N GLY A 98 -2.00 4.77 -5.78
CA GLY A 98 -1.33 6.02 -5.53
C GLY A 98 -1.97 7.13 -6.33
N ARG A 99 -1.87 8.35 -5.81
CA ARG A 99 -2.24 9.56 -6.55
C ARG A 99 -1.52 9.48 -7.89
N GLN A 100 -2.25 9.17 -8.96
CA GLN A 100 -1.77 9.48 -10.30
C GLN A 100 -1.82 11.00 -10.34
N ASP A 101 -0.76 11.64 -9.84
CA ASP A 101 -0.39 12.90 -10.43
C ASP A 101 -0.38 12.62 -11.92
N LYS A 102 -1.29 13.28 -12.62
CA LYS A 102 -1.32 13.28 -14.07
C LYS A 102 -0.01 13.95 -14.49
N ARG A 103 1.10 13.22 -14.41
CA ARG A 103 2.18 13.34 -15.38
C ARG A 103 1.57 12.88 -16.69
N GLY A 104 0.71 13.74 -17.25
CA GLY A 104 0.63 13.84 -18.69
C GLY A 104 2.06 13.99 -19.19
N PRO A 105 2.37 13.49 -20.39
CA PRO A 105 3.74 13.50 -20.89
C PRO A 105 4.28 14.92 -20.69
N GLU A 106 5.24 15.09 -19.78
CA GLU A 106 5.91 16.36 -19.60
C GLU A 106 6.87 16.50 -20.80
N THR A 107 6.31 16.73 -21.98
CA THR A 107 7.04 17.43 -23.04
C THR A 107 7.17 18.88 -22.59
N TYR A 108 7.96 19.08 -21.54
CA TYR A 108 8.48 20.38 -21.17
C TYR A 108 9.51 20.75 -22.22
N ILE A 109 9.12 21.62 -23.15
CA ILE A 109 10.00 22.20 -24.15
C ILE A 109 10.59 23.46 -23.52
N ASP A 110 11.82 23.37 -23.03
CA ASP A 110 12.55 24.55 -22.53
C ASP A 110 12.66 25.59 -23.66
N PRO A 111 12.28 26.87 -23.41
CA PRO A 111 12.44 27.94 -24.39
C PRO A 111 13.90 28.10 -24.86
N ALA A 112 14.86 27.75 -24.01
CA ALA A 112 16.28 27.70 -24.34
C ALA A 112 16.60 26.67 -25.45
N MET A 113 15.92 25.52 -25.46
CA MET A 113 16.13 24.47 -26.48
C MET A 113 15.70 24.95 -27.86
N ILE A 114 14.59 25.69 -27.94
CA ILE A 114 14.14 26.34 -29.19
C ILE A 114 15.16 27.40 -29.64
N GLY A 115 15.67 28.21 -28.72
CA GLY A 115 16.65 29.25 -29.02
C GLY A 115 17.96 28.70 -29.63
N VAL A 116 18.46 27.58 -29.12
CA VAL A 116 19.66 26.93 -29.66
C VAL A 116 19.45 26.42 -31.09
N LEU A 117 18.29 25.82 -31.38
CA LEU A 117 17.96 25.33 -32.73
C LEU A 117 17.91 26.47 -33.75
N VAL A 118 17.30 27.61 -33.40
CA VAL A 118 17.24 28.80 -34.28
C VAL A 118 18.63 29.40 -34.48
N GLY A 119 19.45 29.49 -33.43
CA GLY A 119 20.82 29.99 -33.51
C GLY A 119 21.70 29.19 -34.46
N MET A 120 21.64 27.85 -34.40
CA MET A 120 22.40 26.99 -35.31
C MET A 120 21.98 27.19 -36.77
N ALA A 121 20.67 27.28 -37.04
CA ALA A 121 20.16 27.51 -38.39
C ALA A 121 20.60 28.87 -38.95
N LEU A 122 20.55 29.94 -38.14
CA LEU A 122 20.98 31.28 -38.56
C LEU A 122 22.49 31.33 -38.84
N MET A 123 23.30 30.71 -37.98
CA MET A 123 24.75 30.64 -38.19
C MET A 123 25.09 29.93 -39.50
N PHE A 124 24.40 28.83 -39.82
CA PHE A 124 24.59 28.12 -41.08
C PHE A 124 24.28 29.00 -42.29
N VAL A 125 23.17 29.73 -42.27
CA VAL A 125 22.79 30.65 -43.36
C VAL A 125 23.83 31.76 -43.55
N ILE A 126 24.30 32.37 -42.46
CA ILE A 126 25.31 33.44 -42.50
C ILE A 126 26.61 32.90 -43.12
N ILE A 127 27.08 31.72 -42.69
CA ILE A 127 28.28 31.09 -43.25
C ILE A 127 28.09 30.80 -44.75
N CYS A 128 26.95 30.27 -45.18
CA CYS A 128 26.67 30.03 -46.60
C CYS A 128 26.73 31.31 -47.44
N VAL A 129 26.20 32.43 -46.93
CA VAL A 129 26.26 33.73 -47.62
C VAL A 129 27.69 34.24 -47.71
N VAL A 130 28.45 34.15 -46.62
CA VAL A 130 29.86 34.57 -46.60
C VAL A 130 30.70 33.75 -47.57
N LEU A 131 30.55 32.42 -47.58
CA LEU A 131 31.24 31.55 -48.52
C LEU A 131 30.87 31.86 -49.98
N ARG A 132 29.61 32.23 -50.24
CA ARG A 132 29.16 32.66 -51.59
C ARG A 132 29.78 34.00 -52.00
N LEU A 133 29.96 34.93 -51.07
CA LEU A 133 30.60 36.23 -51.32
C LEU A 133 32.10 36.11 -51.62
N PHE A 134 32.82 35.22 -50.95
CA PHE A 134 34.25 34.99 -51.19
C PHE A 134 34.55 34.06 -52.39
N SER A 135 33.54 33.34 -52.88
CA SER A 135 33.66 32.45 -54.05
C SER A 135 33.35 33.14 -55.38
N GLN A 136 33.15 34.47 -55.39
CA GLN A 136 32.92 35.27 -56.59
C GLN A 136 34.18 36.03 -57.00
#